data_AF-G6C602-F1
#
_entry.id   AF-G6C602-F1
#
_cell.length_a   1.000
_cell.length_b   1.000
_cell.length_c   1.000
_cell.angle_alpha   90.00
_cell.angle_beta   90.00
_cell.angle_gamma   90.00
#
_symmetry.space_group_name_H-M   'P 1'
#
loop_
_entity.id
_entity.type
_entity.pdbx_description
1 polymer ?
#
loop_
_entity_poly.entity_id
_entity_poly.type
_entity_poly.pdbx_seq_one_letter_code
_entity_poly.pdbx_strand_id
1 'polypeptide(L)' 'MKKILLALFVMCSVLSFSEKVIKTTDIEVKGDITYEAGQNVPYTGVIENYDENGKLYARGEFKNGILNGSSKLFFPN' A
#
# COMPACT_ATOMS: atom_id res chain seq x y z
N MET A 1 29.14 20.90 8.67
CA MET A 1 28.94 19.44 8.70
C MET A 1 27.66 19.04 9.44
N LYS A 2 27.47 19.39 10.73
CA LYS A 2 26.23 19.03 11.49
C LYS A 2 24.91 19.48 10.85
N LYS A 3 24.87 20.67 10.24
CA LYS A 3 23.66 21.22 9.61
C LYS A 3 23.22 20.46 8.35
N ILE A 4 24.20 19.93 7.60
CA ILE A 4 23.94 19.13 6.38
C ILE A 4 23.39 17.76 6.77
N LEU A 5 23.95 17.14 7.82
CA LEU A 5 23.47 15.87 8.33
C LEU A 5 22.03 15.96 8.84
N LEU A 6 21.68 17.07 9.51
CA LEU A 6 20.32 17.32 9.98
C LEU A 6 19.33 17.51 8.83
N ALA A 7 19.72 18.26 7.79
CA ALA A 7 18.90 18.46 6.60
C ALA A 7 18.67 17.15 5.83
N LEU A 8 19.70 16.31 5.71
CA LEU A 8 19.60 15.00 5.07
C LEU A 8 18.68 14.05 5.86
N PHE A 9 18.81 14.04 7.19
CA PHE A 9 17.94 13.25 8.06
C PHE A 9 16.46 13.65 7.92
N VAL A 10 16.16 14.95 7.91
CA VAL A 10 14.80 15.46 7.72
C VAL A 10 14.28 15.07 6.33
N MET A 11 15.10 15.19 5.27
CA MET A 11 14.69 14.80 3.92
C MET A 11 14.41 13.29 3.77
N CYS A 12 15.23 12.43 4.39
CA CYS A 12 14.98 10.99 4.42
C CYS A 12 13.68 10.62 5.16
N SER A 13 13.33 11.37 6.21
CA SER A 13 12.11 11.09 6.99
C SER A 13 10.82 11.34 6.20
N VAL A 14 10.81 12.33 5.29
CA VAL A 14 9.64 12.66 4.46
C VAL A 14 9.41 11.61 3.36
N LEU A 15 10.48 11.01 2.82
CA LEU A 15 10.38 9.98 1.78
C LEU A 15 9.80 8.66 2.28
N SER A 16 9.89 8.38 3.58
CA SER A 16 9.39 7.14 4.18
C SER A 16 7.86 7.03 4.24
N PHE A 17 7.11 8.11 3.97
CA PHE A 17 5.65 8.14 4.20
C PHE A 17 4.79 7.98 2.94
N SER A 18 5.37 7.73 1.76
CA SER A 18 4.53 7.47 0.57
C SER A 18 4.16 6.00 0.48
N GLU A 19 2.94 5.65 0.88
CA GLU A 19 2.38 4.31 0.68
C GLU A 19 2.04 4.09 -0.80
N LYS A 20 2.59 3.03 -1.40
CA LYS A 20 2.20 2.60 -2.76
C LYS A 20 0.74 2.13 -2.71
N VAL A 21 -0.09 2.52 -3.68
CA VAL A 21 -1.49 2.09 -3.77
C VAL A 21 -1.70 1.32 -5.08
N ILE A 22 -2.32 0.15 -5.02
CA ILE A 22 -2.74 -0.64 -6.20
C ILE A 22 -4.18 -1.10 -6.08
N LYS A 23 -4.79 -1.51 -7.20
CA LYS A 23 -6.12 -2.11 -7.21
C LYS A 23 -6.04 -3.60 -6.97
N THR A 24 -7.11 -4.15 -6.43
CA THR A 24 -7.26 -5.61 -6.25
C THR A 24 -7.23 -6.38 -7.57
N THR A 25 -7.51 -5.74 -8.71
CA THR A 25 -7.37 -6.35 -10.04
C THR A 25 -5.91 -6.58 -10.45
N ASP A 26 -4.98 -5.88 -9.80
CA ASP A 26 -3.57 -5.84 -10.19
C ASP A 26 -2.71 -6.70 -9.25
N ILE A 27 -3.33 -7.67 -8.54
CA ILE A 27 -2.66 -8.53 -7.56
C ILE A 27 -2.67 -9.99 -7.99
N GLU A 28 -1.65 -10.72 -7.53
CA GLU A 28 -1.56 -12.17 -7.56
C GLU A 28 -1.44 -12.69 -6.13
N VAL A 29 -2.21 -13.71 -5.78
CA VAL A 29 -2.14 -14.38 -4.47
C VAL A 29 -1.45 -15.74 -4.64
N LYS A 30 -0.33 -15.94 -3.95
CA LYS A 30 0.44 -17.19 -3.96
C LYS A 30 0.43 -17.76 -2.54
N GLY A 31 -0.46 -18.73 -2.29
CA GLY A 31 -0.75 -19.19 -0.93
C GLY A 31 -1.45 -18.08 -0.14
N ASP A 32 -0.88 -17.70 1.01
CA ASP A 32 -1.41 -16.62 1.87
C ASP A 32 -0.73 -15.25 1.62
N ILE A 33 0.18 -15.19 0.64
CA ILE A 33 0.99 -13.99 0.37
C ILE A 33 0.49 -13.30 -0.89
N THR A 34 0.22 -12.01 -0.75
CA THR A 34 -0.21 -11.11 -1.84
C THR A 34 0.99 -10.47 -2.53
N TYR A 35 0.96 -10.43 -3.86
CA TYR A 35 1.95 -9.81 -4.74
C TYR A 35 1.23 -8.84 -5.68
N GLU A 36 1.93 -7.82 -6.17
CA GLU A 36 1.49 -7.12 -7.37
C GLU A 36 1.74 -8.02 -8.59
N ALA A 37 0.83 -7.99 -9.57
CA ALA A 37 0.90 -8.85 -10.74
C ALA A 37 2.25 -8.70 -11.47
N GLY A 38 2.85 -9.83 -11.84
CA GLY A 38 4.19 -9.88 -12.44
C GLY A 38 5.36 -9.56 -11.50
N GLN A 39 5.13 -9.27 -10.22
CA GLN A 39 6.19 -9.09 -9.22
C GLN A 39 6.46 -10.39 -8.44
N ASN A 40 7.69 -10.55 -7.97
CA ASN A 40 8.13 -11.68 -7.15
C ASN A 40 8.41 -11.31 -5.69
N VAL A 41 8.19 -10.05 -5.31
CA VAL A 41 8.37 -9.55 -3.95
C VAL A 41 6.99 -9.40 -3.30
N PRO A 42 6.79 -9.90 -2.06
CA PRO A 42 5.53 -9.72 -1.34
C PRO A 42 5.14 -8.24 -1.24
N TYR A 43 3.86 -7.95 -1.52
CA TYR A 43 3.39 -6.58 -1.63
C TYR A 43 3.44 -5.84 -0.28
N THR A 44 3.87 -4.58 -0.30
CA THR A 44 3.78 -3.66 0.84
C THR A 44 3.23 -2.33 0.35
N GLY A 45 2.13 -1.88 0.94
CA GLY A 45 1.37 -0.72 0.48
C GLY A 45 -0.12 -0.86 0.80
N VAL A 46 -0.97 -0.17 0.03
CA VAL A 46 -2.41 -0.17 0.17
C VAL A 46 -3.05 -0.85 -1.02
N ILE A 47 -3.99 -1.76 -0.76
CA ILE A 47 -4.81 -2.37 -1.80
C ILE A 47 -6.22 -1.77 -1.72
N GLU A 48 -6.71 -1.29 -2.85
CA GLU A 48 -8.05 -0.73 -3.01
C GLU A 48 -8.98 -1.66 -3.79
N ASN A 49 -10.24 -1.69 -3.38
CA ASN A 49 -11.31 -2.47 -3.99
C ASN A 49 -12.37 -1.54 -4.55
N TYR A 50 -12.67 -1.72 -5.82
CA TYR A 50 -13.64 -0.93 -6.58
C TYR A 50 -14.78 -1.81 -7.05
N ASP A 51 -16.00 -1.30 -7.02
CA ASP A 51 -17.17 -2.01 -7.55
C ASP A 51 -17.21 -1.95 -9.09
N GLU A 52 -18.22 -2.58 -9.69
CA GLU A 52 -18.42 -2.61 -11.15
C GLU A 52 -18.59 -1.22 -11.78
N ASN A 53 -19.02 -0.22 -11.00
CA ASN A 53 -19.19 1.16 -11.42
C ASN A 53 -17.93 2.01 -11.19
N GLY A 54 -16.85 1.40 -10.69
CA GLY A 54 -15.60 2.08 -10.38
C GLY A 54 -15.63 2.89 -9.07
N LYS A 55 -16.58 2.62 -8.17
CA LYS A 55 -16.65 3.26 -6.84
C LYS A 55 -15.82 2.46 -5.82
N LEU A 56 -14.94 3.16 -5.10
CA LEU A 56 -14.16 2.58 -4.01
C LEU A 56 -15.10 2.11 -2.87
N TYR A 57 -15.03 0.84 -2.51
CA TYR A 57 -15.81 0.28 -1.41
C TYR A 57 -14.96 -0.32 -0.28
N ALA A 58 -13.67 -0.60 -0.52
CA ALA A 58 -12.76 -1.00 0.54
C ALA A 58 -11.31 -0.61 0.26
N ARG A 59 -10.53 -0.39 1.32
CA ARG A 59 -9.06 -0.33 1.25
C ARG A 59 -8.43 -0.98 2.47
N GLY A 60 -7.24 -1.57 2.31
CA GLY A 60 -6.49 -2.17 3.40
C GLY A 60 -4.98 -1.98 3.24
N GLU A 61 -4.29 -1.82 4.37
CA GLU A 61 -2.83 -1.75 4.45
C GLU A 61 -2.25 -3.17 4.48
N PHE A 62 -1.22 -3.41 3.66
CA PHE A 62 -0.52 -4.68 3.51
C PHE A 62 0.97 -4.49 3.79
N LYS A 63 1.56 -5.46 4.48
CA LYS A 63 3.00 -5.55 4.73
C LYS A 63 3.46 -6.97 4.50
N ASN A 64 4.49 -7.14 3.66
CA ASN A 64 5.02 -8.45 3.27
C ASN A 64 3.94 -9.40 2.74
N GLY A 65 2.99 -8.86 1.96
CA GLY A 65 1.91 -9.59 1.31
C GLY A 65 0.74 -9.97 2.22
N ILE A 66 0.75 -9.55 3.48
CA ILE A 66 -0.29 -9.86 4.47
C ILE A 66 -0.95 -8.55 4.92
N LEU A 67 -2.27 -8.56 5.16
CA LEU A 67 -2.98 -7.43 5.73
C LEU A 67 -2.34 -7.04 7.08
N ASN A 68 -1.84 -5.82 7.18
CA ASN A 68 -1.09 -5.34 8.33
C ASN A 68 -1.29 -3.82 8.46
N GLY A 69 -2.02 -3.40 9.48
CA GLY A 69 -2.36 -1.99 9.70
C GLY A 69 -3.86 -1.77 9.68
N SER A 70 -4.30 -0.65 9.11
CA SER A 70 -5.71 -0.27 9.07
C SER A 70 -6.43 -0.73 7.80
N SER A 71 -7.75 -0.91 7.91
CA SER A 71 -8.65 -1.13 6.78
C SER A 71 -9.89 -0.26 6.91
N LYS A 72 -10.47 0.13 5.77
CA LYS A 72 -11.72 0.91 5.72
C LYS A 72 -12.68 0.27 4.74
N LEU A 73 -13.96 0.23 5.13
CA LEU A 73 -15.09 -0.12 4.27
C LEU A 73 -15.91 1.15 4.03
N PHE A 74 -16.34 1.37 2.79
CA PHE A 74 -17.15 2.51 2.40
C PHE A 74 -18.53 2.02 1.98
N PHE A 75 -19.56 2.47 2.71
CA PHE A 75 -20.94 2.13 2.41
C PHE A 75 -21.56 3.19 1.47
N PRO A 76 -22.60 2.83 0.70
CA PRO A 76 -23.43 3.81 0.01
C PRO A 76 -24.00 4.84 1.00
N ASN A 77 -24.11 6.08 0.55
CA ASN A 77 -24.82 7.14 1.26
C ASN A 77 -26.33 6.98 1.09
#